data_AF-A0A9W6N3T3-F1
#
_entry.id   AF-A0A9W6N3T3-F1
#
_cell.length_a   1.000
_cell.length_b   1.000
_cell.length_c   1.000
_cell.angle_alpha   90.00
_cell.angle_beta   90.00
_cell.angle_gamma   90.00
#
_symmetry.space_group_name_H-M   'P 1'
#
loop_
_entity.id
_entity.type
_entity.pdbx_description
1 polymer ?
#
loop_
_entity_poly.entity_id
_entity_poly.type
_entity_poly.pdbx_seq_one_letter_code
_entity_poly.pdbx_strand_id
1 'polypeptide(L)' 'MRPSRFTEEQIIAMLKEQEAGARTADVCRKHGISAATFYKFKAKFGGMDVSDARRLRLRTY' A
#
# COMPACT_ATOMS: atom_id res chain seq x y z
N MET A 1 8.78 -13.61 9.13
CA MET A 1 8.44 -12.18 8.94
C MET A 1 7.35 -11.85 9.94
N ARG A 2 7.53 -10.84 10.82
CA ARG A 2 6.45 -10.44 11.75
C ARG A 2 5.22 -10.04 10.92
N PRO A 3 4.00 -10.37 11.36
CA PRO A 3 2.80 -9.92 10.67
C PRO A 3 2.86 -8.39 10.57
N SER A 4 2.82 -7.88 9.33
CA SER A 4 2.75 -6.45 9.10
C SER A 4 1.49 -5.94 9.79
N ARG A 5 1.58 -4.86 10.58
CA ARG A 5 0.42 -4.29 11.29
C ARG A 5 -0.64 -3.73 10.34
N PHE A 6 -0.30 -3.61 9.05
CA PHE A 6 -1.15 -3.08 7.99
C PHE A 6 -1.61 -4.19 7.06
N THR A 7 -2.90 -4.18 6.73
CA THR A 7 -3.44 -5.09 5.71
C THR A 7 -3.01 -4.65 4.31
N GLU A 8 -3.05 -5.56 3.33
CA GLU A 8 -2.74 -5.22 1.95
C GLU A 8 -3.68 -4.14 1.40
N GLU A 9 -4.96 -4.17 1.77
CA GLU A 9 -5.94 -3.15 1.41
C GLU A 9 -5.56 -1.77 1.96
N GLN A 10 -5.09 -1.70 3.22
CA GLN A 10 -4.60 -0.46 3.82
C GLN A 10 -3.37 0.06 3.09
N ILE A 11 -2.42 -0.82 2.76
CA ILE A 11 -1.21 -0.44 2.03
C ILE A 11 -1.55 0.12 0.65
N ILE A 12 -2.45 -0.52 -0.08
CA ILE A 12 -2.86 -0.06 -1.41
C ILE A 12 -3.65 1.26 -1.31
N ALA A 13 -4.51 1.42 -0.30
CA ALA A 13 -5.20 2.68 -0.05
C ALA A 13 -4.21 3.85 0.18
N MET A 14 -3.13 3.62 0.93
CA MET A 14 -2.06 4.62 1.12
C MET A 14 -1.36 4.98 -0.19
N LEU A 15 -1.07 3.99 -1.03
CA LEU A 15 -0.44 4.21 -2.34
C LEU A 15 -1.37 5.00 -3.26
N LYS A 16 -2.67 4.69 -3.28
CA LYS A 16 -3.68 5.42 -4.04
C LYS A 16 -3.87 6.86 -3.55
N GLU A 17 -3.79 7.10 -2.25
CA GLU A 17 -3.85 8.45 -1.69
C GLU A 17 -2.70 9.32 -2.23
N GLN A 18 -1.49 8.75 -2.36
CA GLN A 18 -0.34 9.42 -2.98
C GLN A 18 -0.54 9.64 -4.49
N GLU A 19 -1.07 8.65 -5.22
CA GLU A 19 -1.38 8.76 -6.65
C GLU A 19 -2.48 9.78 -6.95
N ALA A 20 -3.44 9.95 -6.03
CA ALA A 20 -4.47 10.97 -6.10
C ALA A 20 -3.94 12.41 -5.86
N GLY A 21 -2.64 12.57 -5.61
CA GLY A 21 -1.97 13.85 -5.46
C GLY A 21 -1.57 14.21 -4.03
N ALA A 22 -1.79 13.32 -3.04
CA ALA A 22 -1.30 13.57 -1.69
C ALA A 22 0.23 13.46 -1.64
N ARG A 23 0.87 14.32 -0.82
CA ARG A 23 2.32 14.23 -0.62
C ARG A 23 2.63 13.01 0.23
N THR A 24 3.67 12.27 -0.16
CA THR A 24 4.15 11.09 0.58
C THR A 24 4.38 11.38 2.06
N ALA A 25 4.87 12.58 2.40
CA ALA A 25 5.08 13.00 3.79
C ALA A 25 3.79 13.08 4.61
N ASP A 26 2.69 13.54 3.99
CA ASP A 26 1.39 13.66 4.64
C ASP A 26 0.74 12.28 4.82
N VAL A 27 0.84 11.42 3.81
CA VAL A 27 0.42 10.00 3.90
C VAL A 27 1.20 9.28 5.00
N CYS A 28 2.52 9.48 5.06
CA CYS A 28 3.37 8.90 6.10
C CYS A 28 2.96 9.35 7.51
N ARG A 29 2.68 10.65 7.71
CA ARG A 29 2.22 11.20 8.99
C ARG A 29 0.83 10.70 9.37
N LYS A 30 -0.11 10.69 8.41
CA LYS A 30 -1.50 10.26 8.62
C LYS A 30 -1.60 8.80 9.03
N HIS A 31 -0.77 7.95 8.44
CA HIS A 31 -0.80 6.50 8.67
C HIS A 31 0.28 6.01 9.65
N GLY A 32 1.08 6.92 10.21
CA GLY A 32 2.13 6.58 11.18
C GLY A 32 3.25 5.70 10.61
N ILE A 33 3.56 5.84 9.32
CA ILE A 33 4.60 5.07 8.65
C ILE A 33 5.77 5.97 8.25
N SER A 34 6.96 5.38 8.16
CA SER A 34 8.12 6.08 7.62
C SER A 34 8.08 6.12 6.10
N ALA A 35 8.72 7.13 5.49
CA ALA A 35 8.89 7.19 4.04
C ALA A 35 9.59 5.93 3.49
N ALA A 36 10.56 5.38 4.22
CA ALA A 36 11.21 4.12 3.85
C ALA A 36 10.23 2.95 3.80
N THR A 37 9.29 2.86 4.75
CA THR A 37 8.21 1.87 4.74
C THR A 37 7.28 2.08 3.55
N PHE A 38 6.92 3.33 3.25
CA PHE A 38 6.10 3.68 2.09
C PHE A 38 6.73 3.24 0.77
N TYR A 39 8.02 3.50 0.56
CA TYR A 39 8.73 3.04 -0.64
C TYR A 39 8.87 1.51 -0.71
N LYS A 40 9.00 0.82 0.42
CA LYS A 40 8.94 -0.66 0.45
C LYS A 40 7.57 -1.18 0.01
N PHE A 41 6.49 -0.52 0.46
CA PHE A 41 5.15 -0.83 -0.01
C PHE A 41 4.99 -0.53 -1.50
N LYS A 42 5.50 0.60 -1.98
CA LYS A 42 5.51 0.93 -3.41
C LYS A 42 6.35 -0.06 -4.23
N ALA A 43 7.44 -0.59 -3.71
CA ALA A 43 8.21 -1.63 -4.41
C ALA A 43 7.46 -2.97 -4.47
N LYS A 44 6.69 -3.30 -3.43
CA LYS A 44 5.96 -4.57 -3.33
C LYS A 44 4.58 -4.54 -4.00
N PHE A 45 3.91 -3.39 -3.97
CA PHE A 45 2.52 -3.19 -4.41
C PHE A 45 2.37 -2.04 -5.43
N GLY A 46 3.38 -1.19 -5.64
CA GLY A 46 3.31 0.00 -6.51
C GLY A 46 3.50 -0.26 -8.00
N GLY A 47 2.98 -1.39 -8.45
CA GLY A 47 2.63 -1.70 -9.84
C GLY A 47 1.38 -2.58 -9.91
N MET A 48 0.68 -2.72 -8.77
CA MET A 48 -0.50 -3.54 -8.59
C MET A 48 -1.66 -2.58 -8.27
N ASP A 49 -2.59 -2.40 -9.20
CA ASP A 49 -3.82 -1.68 -8.88
C ASP A 49 -4.62 -2.49 -7.84
N VAL A 50 -5.51 -1.85 -7.06
CA VAL A 50 -6.44 -2.54 -6.13
C VAL A 50 -7.11 -3.75 -6.82
N SER A 51 -7.35 -3.64 -8.13
CA SER A 51 -7.93 -4.68 -8.97
C SER A 51 -7.03 -5.92 -9.14
N ASP A 52 -5.70 -5.77 -9.19
CA ASP A 52 -4.75 -6.91 -9.27
C ASP A 52 -4.52 -7.57 -7.91
N ALA A 53 -4.51 -6.79 -6.82
CA ALA A 53 -4.48 -7.34 -5.46
C ALA A 53 -5.74 -8.18 -5.17
N ARG A 54 -6.90 -7.76 -5.69
CA ARG A 54 -8.16 -8.50 -5.60
C ARG A 54 -8.18 -9.75 -6.49
N ARG A 55 -7.53 -9.72 -7.67
CA ARG A 55 -7.33 -10.90 -8.53
C ARG A 55 -6.44 -11.96 -7.91
N LEU A 56 -5.46 -11.58 -7.08
CA LEU A 56 -4.63 -12.53 -6.35
C LEU A 56 -5.46 -13.42 -5.40
N ARG A 57 -6.56 -12.88 -4.86
CA ARG A 57 -7.50 -13.60 -3.98
C ARG A 57 -8.48 -14.52 -4.73
N LEU A 58 -8.70 -14.29 -6.02
CA LEU A 58 -9.65 -15.05 -6.86
C LEU A 58 -9.02 -16.27 -7.54
N ARG A 59 -7.69 -16.42 -7.50
CA ARG A 59 -6.97 -17.56 -8.11
C ARG A 59 -6.85 -18.78 -7.17
N THR A 60 -7.66 -18.82 -6.12
CA THR A 60 -7.75 -19.92 -5.14
C THR A 60 -9.18 -20.43 -4.99
N TYR A 61 -9.92 -20.53 -6.10
CA TYR A 61 -11.17 -21.28 -6.20
C TYR A 61 -11.07 -22.31 -7.32
#